data_AF-A0A0Q0C2H0-F1
#
_entry.id   AF-A0A0Q0C2H0-F1
#
_cell.length_a   1.000
_cell.length_b   1.000
_cell.length_c   1.000
_cell.angle_alpha   90.00
_cell.angle_beta   90.00
_cell.angle_gamma   90.00
#
_symmetry.space_group_name_H-M   'P 1'
#
loop_
_entity.id
_entity.type
_entity.pdbx_description
1 polymer ?
#
loop_
_entity_poly.entity_id
_entity_poly.type
_entity_poly.pdbx_seq_one_letter_code
_entity_poly.pdbx_strand_id
1 'polypeptide(L)'
;MKAFFAGWLMVVGCVWAGSAFAASVVFLSPGTETDGYWQSHARVMQTAANTTGMSLKILYTDRDTRKLLALARETLQGYVRPDYLMFSN
;
A
#
# COMPACT_ATOMS: atom_id res chain seq x y z
N MET A 1 -34.60 -18.16 23.46
CA MET A 1 -34.55 -17.61 22.08
C MET A 1 -33.77 -16.29 22.00
N LYS A 2 -34.04 -15.28 22.85
CA LYS A 2 -33.33 -13.97 22.82
C LYS A 2 -31.81 -14.03 23.07
N ALA A 3 -31.36 -14.91 23.98
CA ALA A 3 -29.94 -15.06 24.30
C ALA A 3 -29.12 -15.68 23.15
N PHE A 4 -29.71 -16.60 22.38
CA PHE A 4 -29.08 -17.18 21.20
C PHE A 4 -28.93 -16.15 20.07
N PHE A 5 -29.92 -15.26 19.90
CA PHE A 5 -29.88 -14.19 18.92
C PHE A 5 -28.81 -13.13 19.25
N ALA A 6 -28.70 -12.78 20.54
CA ALA A 6 -27.67 -11.84 21.02
C ALA A 6 -26.25 -12.40 20.88
N GLY A 7 -26.05 -13.69 21.19
CA GLY A 7 -24.76 -14.37 20.98
C GLY A 7 -24.35 -14.39 19.51
N TRP A 8 -25.31 -14.62 18.60
CA TRP A 8 -25.04 -14.62 17.16
C TRP A 8 -24.66 -13.23 16.63
N LEU A 9 -25.35 -12.18 17.09
CA LEU A 9 -25.03 -10.79 16.75
C LEU A 9 -23.64 -10.37 17.24
N MET A 10 -23.23 -10.83 18.42
CA MET A 10 -21.90 -10.56 18.97
C MET A 10 -20.79 -11.25 18.16
N VAL A 11 -20.98 -12.51 17.76
CA VAL A 11 -20.01 -13.24 16.93
C VAL A 11 -19.85 -12.58 15.55
N VAL A 12 -20.96 -12.18 14.91
CA VAL A 12 -20.91 -11.49 13.61
C VAL A 12 -20.18 -10.13 13.71
N GLY A 13 -20.43 -9.37 14.79
CA GLY A 13 -19.74 -8.11 15.04
C GLY A 13 -18.22 -8.27 15.24
N CYS A 14 -17.79 -9.29 15.97
CA CYS A 14 -16.36 -9.59 16.16
C CYS A 14 -15.66 -10.00 14.87
N VAL A 15 -16.33 -10.74 13.98
CA VAL A 15 -15.77 -11.13 12.68
C VAL A 15 -15.60 -9.91 11.75
N TRP A 16 -16.53 -8.96 11.79
CA TRP A 16 -16.42 -7.71 11.03
C TRP A 16 -15.33 -6.78 11.55
N ALA A 17 -15.19 -6.66 12.87
CA ALA A 17 -14.14 -5.83 13.48
C ALA A 17 -12.71 -6.33 13.18
N GLY A 18 -12.54 -7.61 12.89
CA GLY A 18 -11.24 -8.22 12.53
C GLY A 18 -10.81 -8.01 11.07
N SER A 19 -11.64 -7.38 10.24
CA SER A 19 -11.30 -7.07 8.85
C SER A 19 -10.39 -5.84 8.81
N ALA A 20 -9.14 -5.98 9.27
CA ALA A 20 -8.10 -5.00 8.99
C ALA A 20 -7.83 -5.05 7.47
N PHE A 21 -8.44 -4.14 6.72
CA PHE A 21 -8.18 -4.01 5.29
C PHE A 21 -6.68 -3.72 5.10
N ALA A 22 -5.99 -4.63 4.42
CA ALA A 22 -4.60 -4.46 4.01
C ALA A 22 -4.48 -3.22 3.12
N ALA A 23 -3.94 -2.12 3.64
CA ALA A 23 -3.77 -0.90 2.87
C ALA A 23 -2.84 -1.13 1.67
N SER A 24 -3.13 -0.44 0.57
CA SER A 24 -2.37 -0.48 -0.67
C SER A 24 -1.53 0.78 -0.85
N VAL A 25 -0.23 0.61 -1.08
CA VAL A 25 0.75 1.68 -1.19
C VAL A 25 1.47 1.58 -2.53
N VAL A 26 1.52 2.70 -3.26
CA VAL A 26 2.41 2.86 -4.41
C VAL A 26 3.50 3.86 -4.04
N PHE A 27 4.76 3.45 -4.15
CA PHE A 27 5.92 4.30 -3.93
C PHE A 27 6.62 4.64 -5.25
N LEU A 28 6.75 5.94 -5.53
CA LEU A 28 7.52 6.46 -6.67
C LEU A 28 8.95 6.76 -6.20
N SER A 29 9.87 5.85 -6.51
CA SER A 29 11.30 5.98 -6.19
C SER A 29 11.98 6.90 -7.20
N PRO A 30 12.76 7.92 -6.76
CA PRO A 30 13.54 8.75 -7.67
C PRO A 30 14.78 8.01 -8.22
N GLY A 31 15.23 6.92 -7.59
CA GLY A 31 16.33 6.11 -8.10
C GLY A 31 15.97 5.24 -9.29
N THR A 32 16.99 4.52 -9.77
CA THR A 32 16.84 3.35 -10.64
C THR A 32 16.78 2.08 -9.77
N GLU A 33 16.42 0.95 -10.37
CA GLU A 33 16.49 -0.37 -9.71
C GLU A 33 17.90 -0.79 -9.32
N THR A 34 18.91 -0.18 -9.97
CA THR A 34 20.34 -0.48 -9.78
C THR A 34 21.04 0.50 -8.83
N ASP A 35 20.37 1.57 -8.39
CA ASP A 35 20.91 2.51 -7.42
C ASP A 35 20.90 1.87 -6.01
N GLY A 36 22.09 1.64 -5.44
CA GLY A 36 22.24 0.90 -4.18
C GLY A 36 21.52 1.54 -2.98
N TYR A 37 21.36 2.87 -2.97
CA TYR A 37 20.60 3.56 -1.92
C TYR A 37 19.11 3.24 -2.06
N TRP A 38 18.56 3.43 -3.26
CA TRP A 38 17.13 3.21 -3.49
C TRP A 38 16.72 1.74 -3.44
N GLN A 39 17.61 0.83 -3.80
CA GLN A 39 17.40 -0.60 -3.60
C GLN A 39 17.31 -0.96 -2.10
N SER A 40 18.18 -0.38 -1.27
CA SER A 40 18.15 -0.60 0.18
C SER A 40 16.89 0.01 0.81
N HIS A 41 16.51 1.22 0.39
CA HIS A 41 15.28 1.88 0.82
C HIS A 41 14.03 1.06 0.44
N ALA A 42 13.96 0.58 -0.81
CA ALA A 42 12.90 -0.29 -1.31
C ALA A 42 12.76 -1.57 -0.48
N ARG A 43 13.89 -2.20 -0.11
CA ARG A 43 13.90 -3.40 0.75
C ARG A 43 13.30 -3.12 2.13
N VAL A 44 13.66 -1.99 2.76
CA VAL A 44 13.09 -1.60 4.05
C VAL A 44 11.58 -1.39 3.94
N MET A 45 11.11 -0.69 2.91
CA MET A 45 9.67 -0.51 2.68
C MET A 45 8.95 -1.84 2.45
N GLN A 46 9.56 -2.77 1.69
CA GLN A 46 8.98 -4.09 1.46
C GLN A 46 8.87 -4.90 2.76
N THR A 47 9.89 -4.88 3.61
CA THR A 47 9.83 -5.51 4.93
C THR A 47 8.72 -4.92 5.77
N ALA A 48 8.59 -3.58 5.82
CA ALA A 48 7.52 -2.92 6.55
C ALA A 48 6.12 -3.28 6.03
N ALA A 49 5.93 -3.31 4.70
CA ALA A 49 4.67 -3.71 4.09
C ALA A 49 4.31 -5.16 4.45
N ASN A 50 5.28 -6.08 4.36
CA ASN A 50 5.07 -7.48 4.73
C ASN A 50 4.70 -7.65 6.21
N THR A 51 5.38 -6.93 7.12
CA THR A 51 5.09 -7.00 8.57
C THR A 51 3.74 -6.41 8.93
N THR A 52 3.27 -5.40 8.19
CA THR A 52 1.99 -4.73 8.44
C THR A 52 0.81 -5.34 7.65
N GLY A 53 1.09 -6.34 6.79
CA GLY A 53 0.10 -6.92 5.90
C GLY A 53 -0.34 -5.99 4.76
N MET A 54 0.38 -4.90 4.51
CA MET A 54 0.08 -3.96 3.42
C MET A 54 0.59 -4.49 2.07
N SER A 55 -0.04 -4.06 0.99
CA SER A 55 0.50 -4.27 -0.37
C SER A 55 1.35 -3.08 -0.78
N LEU A 56 2.53 -3.34 -1.33
CA LEU A 56 3.47 -2.32 -1.79
C LEU A 56 3.81 -2.55 -3.26
N LYS A 57 3.70 -1.50 -4.08
CA LYS A 57 4.21 -1.44 -5.45
C LYS A 57 5.21 -0.31 -5.56
N ILE A 58 6.39 -0.59 -6.12
CA ILE A 58 7.45 0.40 -6.29
C ILE A 58 7.61 0.69 -7.78
N LEU A 59 7.63 1.97 -8.15
CA LEU A 59 7.86 2.43 -9.51
C LEU A 59 9.07 3.35 -9.52
N TYR A 60 10.01 3.09 -10.42
CA TYR A 60 11.27 3.85 -10.54
C TYR A 60 11.13 4.94 -11.60
N THR A 61 11.53 6.15 -11.23
CA THR A 61 11.41 7.33 -12.09
C THR A 61 12.73 7.73 -12.72
N ASP A 62 13.83 7.04 -12.38
CA ASP A 62 15.17 7.23 -12.97
C ASP A 62 15.64 8.69 -12.94
N ARG A 63 15.35 9.38 -11.83
CA ARG A 63 15.63 10.80 -11.58
C ARG A 63 14.94 11.76 -12.57
N ASP A 64 13.92 11.31 -13.30
CA ASP A 64 13.11 12.15 -14.18
C ASP A 64 11.80 12.58 -13.50
N THR A 65 11.71 13.85 -13.14
CA THR A 65 10.51 14.44 -12.51
C THR A 65 9.29 14.40 -13.42
N ARG A 66 9.45 14.44 -14.75
CA ARG A 66 8.31 14.33 -15.68
C ARG A 66 7.76 12.91 -15.66
N LYS A 67 8.64 11.90 -15.61
CA LYS A 67 8.25 10.50 -15.43
C LYS A 67 7.54 10.30 -14.09
N LEU A 68 8.02 10.91 -13.01
CA LEU A 68 7.34 10.91 -11.71
C LEU A 68 5.91 11.45 -11.80
N LEU A 69 5.72 12.63 -12.39
CA LEU A 69 4.39 13.25 -12.54
C LEU A 69 3.45 12.41 -13.42
N ALA A 70 3.97 11.81 -14.50
CA ALA A 70 3.20 10.92 -15.37
C ALA A 70 2.73 9.68 -14.61
N LEU A 71 3.63 9.00 -13.91
CA LEU A 71 3.32 7.80 -13.12
C LEU A 71 2.36 8.10 -11.96
N ALA A 72 2.53 9.24 -11.29
CA ALA A 72 1.62 9.68 -10.24
C ALA A 72 0.18 9.87 -10.78
N ARG A 73 0.05 10.54 -11.92
CA ARG A 73 -1.24 10.76 -12.57
C ARG A 73 -1.88 9.44 -13.01
N GLU A 74 -1.13 8.58 -13.68
CA GLU A 74 -1.58 7.27 -14.11
C GLU A 74 -2.07 6.43 -12.92
N THR A 75 -1.29 6.40 -11.84
CA THR A 75 -1.63 5.65 -10.63
C THR A 75 -2.90 6.15 -9.97
N LEU A 76 -3.13 7.47 -9.94
CA LEU A 76 -4.31 8.06 -9.29
C LEU A 76 -5.57 8.00 -10.17
N GLN A 77 -5.41 7.98 -11.49
CA GLN A 77 -6.52 7.90 -12.45
C GLN A 77 -6.85 6.47 -12.87
N GLY A 78 -6.00 5.50 -12.52
CA GLY A 78 -6.20 4.09 -12.82
C GLY A 78 -7.42 3.50 -12.11
N TYR A 79 -7.92 2.37 -12.64
CA TYR A 79 -9.07 1.66 -12.09
C TYR A 79 -8.83 1.16 -10.66
N VAL A 80 -7.60 0.74 -10.37
CA VAL A 80 -7.16 0.33 -9.03
C VAL A 80 -6.33 1.47 -8.46
N ARG A 81 -6.99 2.39 -7.77
CA ARG A 81 -6.35 3.50 -7.07
C ARG A 81 -5.82 3.00 -5.71
N PRO A 82 -4.54 3.23 -5.37
CA PRO A 82 -4.01 2.84 -4.06
C PRO A 82 -4.56 3.75 -2.95
N ASP A 83 -4.57 3.24 -1.73
CA ASP A 83 -4.90 4.01 -0.54
C ASP A 83 -3.88 5.12 -0.29
N TYR A 84 -2.60 4.84 -0.60
CA TYR A 84 -1.50 5.79 -0.47
C TYR A 84 -0.62 5.84 -1.73
N LEU A 85 -0.34 7.06 -2.20
CA LEU A 85 0.73 7.35 -3.15
C LEU A 85 1.84 8.09 -2.41
N MET A 86 3.02 7.49 -2.33
CA MET A 86 4.21 8.07 -1.70
C MET A 86 5.25 8.37 -2.77
N PHE A 87 6.03 9.43 -2.58
CA PHE A 87 7.17 9.75 -3.43
C PHE A 87 8.28 10.37 -2.58
N SER A 88 9.50 10.36 -3.10
CA SER A 88 10.65 11.07 -2.53
C SER A 88 11.30 11.95 -3.60
N ASN A 89 12.06 12.96 -3.16
CA ASN A 89 12.78 13.92 -4.01
C ASN A 89 14.28 13.63 -3.96
#